data_AF-C1MRS7-F1
#
_entry.id   AF-C1MRS7-F1
#
_cell.length_a   1.000
_cell.length_b   1.000
_cell.length_c   1.000
_cell.angle_alpha   90.00
_cell.angle_beta   90.00
_cell.angle_gamma   90.00
#
_symmetry.space_group_name_H-M   'P 1'
#
loop_
_entity.id
_entity.type
_entity.pdbx_description
1 polymer ?
#
loop_
_entity_poly.entity_id
_entity_poly.type
_entity_poly.pdbx_seq_one_letter_code
_entity_poly.pdbx_strand_id
1 'polypeptide(L)'
;MTGEELRMLVLNKWGKMYDTRIHQRRDQFNKLGLYLQIMWKHVGQKSFPMTEQQYVEQLSAVAELLTEWGAQDVVRQKLPQSTKFPKMDTTGANAVMIPLDIELDD
;
A
#
# COMPACT_ATOMS: atom_id res chain seq x y z
N MET A 1 12.19 -5.65 -3.45
CA MET A 1 11.03 -6.21 -4.16
C MET A 1 10.78 -5.43 -5.43
N THR A 2 10.15 -6.04 -6.43
CA THR A 2 9.79 -5.36 -7.69
C THR A 2 8.37 -4.81 -7.64
N GLY A 3 8.05 -3.85 -8.54
CA GLY A 3 6.68 -3.33 -8.68
C GLY A 3 5.67 -4.42 -9.06
N GLU A 4 6.10 -5.39 -9.87
CA GLU A 4 5.29 -6.56 -10.22
C GLU A 4 5.04 -7.48 -9.02
N GLU A 5 6.05 -7.74 -8.20
CA GLU A 5 5.89 -8.52 -6.97
C GLU A 5 4.87 -7.85 -6.03
N LEU A 6 4.98 -6.53 -5.82
CA LEU A 6 4.03 -5.76 -5.02
C LEU A 6 2.62 -5.82 -5.60
N ARG A 7 2.47 -5.65 -6.92
CA ARG A 7 1.20 -5.78 -7.64
C ARG A 7 0.56 -7.14 -7.38
N MET A 8 1.34 -8.22 -7.49
CA MET A 8 0.88 -9.59 -7.26
C MET A 8 0.49 -9.83 -5.81
N LEU A 9 1.23 -9.29 -4.83
CA LEU A 9 0.85 -9.39 -3.42
C LEU A 9 -0.51 -8.74 -3.14
N VAL A 10 -0.73 -7.54 -3.66
CA VAL A 10 -2.01 -6.81 -3.51
C VAL A 10 -3.14 -7.56 -4.21
N LEU A 11 -2.91 -8.00 -5.45
CA LEU A 11 -3.88 -8.76 -6.22
C LEU A 11 -4.25 -10.08 -5.54
N ASN A 12 -3.26 -10.85 -5.09
CA ASN A 12 -3.50 -12.12 -4.41
C ASN A 12 -4.25 -11.96 -3.09
N LYS A 13 -4.01 -10.84 -2.37
CA LYS A 13 -4.66 -10.60 -1.08
C LYS A 13 -6.13 -10.19 -1.21
N TRP A 14 -6.46 -9.33 -2.17
CA TRP A 14 -7.81 -8.74 -2.24
C TRP A 14 -8.52 -8.91 -3.59
N GLY A 15 -7.94 -9.66 -4.52
CA GLY A 15 -8.52 -9.94 -5.84
C GLY A 15 -8.57 -8.74 -6.79
N LYS A 16 -7.92 -7.62 -6.43
CA LYS A 16 -7.95 -6.37 -7.20
C LYS A 16 -6.61 -5.66 -7.16
N MET A 17 -6.30 -4.97 -8.25
CA MET A 17 -5.11 -4.14 -8.43
C MET A 17 -5.31 -2.74 -7.83
N TYR A 18 -5.26 -2.65 -6.50
CA TYR A 18 -5.44 -1.40 -5.77
C TYR A 18 -4.26 -0.44 -5.92
N ASP A 19 -4.56 0.86 -5.98
CA ASP A 19 -3.57 1.93 -5.82
C ASP A 19 -2.87 1.77 -4.46
N THR A 20 -1.54 1.83 -4.50
CA THR A 20 -0.66 1.54 -3.37
C THR A 20 0.37 2.66 -3.26
N ARG A 21 0.53 3.19 -2.04
CA ARG A 21 1.33 4.39 -1.77
C ARG A 21 2.12 4.25 -0.50
N ILE A 22 3.19 5.02 -0.36
CA ILE A 22 3.82 5.28 0.94
C ILE A 22 3.07 6.43 1.62
N HIS A 23 2.79 6.27 2.91
CA HIS A 23 2.13 7.29 3.69
C HIS A 23 2.78 7.43 5.06
N GLN A 24 3.16 8.64 5.43
CA GLN A 24 3.64 8.98 6.76
C GLN A 24 2.47 9.50 7.60
N ARG A 25 2.31 8.96 8.80
CA ARG A 25 1.32 9.46 9.76
C ARG A 25 1.72 9.14 11.18
N ARG A 26 1.10 9.85 12.13
CA ARG A 26 1.15 9.47 13.54
C ARG A 26 0.10 8.39 13.85
N ASP A 27 0.47 7.47 14.73
CA ASP A 27 -0.44 6.44 15.26
C ASP A 27 -1.27 6.98 16.43
N GLN A 28 -2.01 6.10 17.12
CA GLN A 28 -2.84 6.46 18.27
C GLN A 28 -2.04 6.92 19.51
N PHE A 29 -0.74 6.62 19.55
CA PHE A 29 0.18 7.01 20.61
C PHE A 29 1.05 8.21 20.20
N ASN A 30 0.67 8.90 19.12
CA ASN A 30 1.38 10.05 18.57
C ASN A 30 2.80 9.71 18.05
N LYS A 31 3.14 8.44 17.83
CA LYS A 31 4.43 8.03 17.24
C LYS A 31 4.38 8.20 15.71
N LEU A 32 5.37 8.88 15.14
CA LEU A 32 5.49 9.03 13.69
C LEU A 32 5.93 7.70 13.08
N GLY A 33 5.33 7.31 11.96
CA GLY A 33 5.71 6.08 11.25
C GLY A 33 5.37 6.12 9.76
N LEU A 34 6.06 5.27 9.00
CA LEU A 34 5.76 4.99 7.60
C LEU A 34 4.86 3.76 7.45
N TYR A 35 3.95 3.86 6.50
CA TYR A 35 2.98 2.83 6.20
C TYR A 35 2.90 2.62 4.69
N LEU A 36 2.76 1.36 4.28
CA LEU A 36 2.24 1.02 2.96
C LEU A 36 0.72 1.18 3.00
N GLN A 37 0.22 2.20 2.33
CA GLN A 37 -1.19 2.52 2.21
C GLN A 37 -1.79 1.86 0.97
N ILE A 38 -2.75 0.97 1.17
CA ILE A 38 -3.54 0.36 0.11
C ILE A 38 -4.87 1.11 0.01
N MET A 39 -5.04 1.86 -1.08
CA MET A 39 -6.22 2.67 -1.34
C MET A 39 -7.41 1.78 -1.74
N TRP A 40 -8.63 2.31 -1.63
CA TRP A 40 -9.85 1.62 -2.06
C TRP A 40 -10.09 1.69 -3.57
N LYS A 41 -9.34 2.54 -4.28
CA LYS A 41 -9.42 2.68 -5.74
C LYS A 41 -8.52 1.66 -6.41
N HIS A 42 -9.00 1.05 -7.50
CA HIS A 42 -8.26 0.02 -8.23
C HIS A 42 -8.40 0.14 -9.74
N VAL A 43 -7.47 -0.45 -10.48
CA VAL A 43 -7.52 -0.56 -11.95
C VAL A 43 -8.85 -1.17 -12.39
N GLY A 44 -9.43 -0.63 -13.47
CA GLY A 44 -10.74 -1.04 -14.00
C GLY A 44 -11.94 -0.35 -13.34
N GLN A 45 -11.75 0.41 -12.25
CA GLN A 45 -12.81 1.27 -11.71
C GLN A 45 -12.99 2.52 -12.59
N LYS A 46 -14.24 2.89 -12.91
CA LYS A 46 -14.54 4.05 -13.80
C LYS A 46 -13.87 5.37 -13.38
N SER A 47 -13.68 5.59 -12.08
CA SER A 47 -13.08 6.81 -11.49
C SER A 47 -11.67 6.58 -10.94
N PHE A 48 -10.96 5.57 -11.46
CA PHE A 48 -9.56 5.36 -11.17
C PHE A 48 -8.72 6.52 -11.76
N PRO A 49 -7.85 7.17 -10.97
CA PRO A 49 -7.22 8.43 -11.38
C PRO A 49 -5.99 8.25 -12.28
N MET A 50 -5.54 7.01 -12.49
CA MET A 50 -4.32 6.69 -13.22
C MET A 50 -4.63 5.82 -14.44
N THR A 51 -3.82 5.94 -15.49
CA THR A 51 -3.77 4.94 -16.57
C THR A 51 -3.10 3.65 -16.07
N GLU A 52 -3.19 2.58 -16.85
CA GLU A 52 -2.50 1.32 -16.52
C GLU A 52 -0.98 1.50 -16.44
N GLN A 53 -0.39 2.26 -17.36
CA GLN A 53 1.04 2.57 -17.32
C GLN A 53 1.42 3.35 -16.05
N GLN A 54 0.67 4.41 -15.72
CA GLN A 54 0.92 5.20 -14.51
C GLN A 54 0.77 4.36 -13.23
N TYR A 55 -0.16 3.41 -13.22
CA TYR A 55 -0.31 2.48 -12.11
C TYR A 55 0.92 1.57 -11.93
N VAL A 56 1.46 1.04 -13.03
CA VAL A 56 2.67 0.21 -13.01
C VAL A 56 3.88 1.02 -12.56
N GLU A 57 4.05 2.24 -13.07
CA GLU A 57 5.11 3.17 -12.66
C GLU A 57 5.00 3.52 -11.17
N GLN A 58 3.80 3.84 -10.69
CA GLN A 58 3.53 4.12 -9.28
C GLN A 58 3.92 2.95 -8.37
N LEU A 59 3.54 1.72 -8.71
CA LEU A 59 3.91 0.53 -7.93
C LEU A 59 5.40 0.22 -7.98
N SER A 60 6.05 0.51 -9.11
CA SER A 60 7.49 0.31 -9.26
C SER A 60 8.24 1.28 -8.35
N ALA A 61 7.86 2.56 -8.33
CA ALA A 61 8.43 3.56 -7.43
C ALA A 61 8.21 3.20 -5.94
N VAL A 62 7.02 2.71 -5.58
CA VAL A 62 6.76 2.27 -4.19
C VAL A 62 7.61 1.05 -3.83
N ALA A 63 7.72 0.06 -4.72
CA ALA A 63 8.52 -1.13 -4.48
C ALA A 63 10.02 -0.83 -4.39
N GLU A 64 10.50 0.15 -5.16
CA GLU A 64 11.87 0.68 -5.09
C GLU A 64 12.14 1.26 -3.69
N LEU A 65 11.30 2.19 -3.22
CA LEU A 65 11.43 2.76 -1.87
C LEU A 65 11.39 1.70 -0.77
N LEU A 66 10.48 0.73 -0.86
CA LEU A 66 10.42 -0.39 0.09
C LEU A 66 11.71 -1.20 0.12
N THR A 67 12.39 -1.32 -1.03
CA THR A 67 13.65 -2.05 -1.15
C THR A 67 14.81 -1.24 -0.59
N GLU A 68 14.88 0.05 -0.92
CA GLU A 68 15.90 0.97 -0.42
C GLU A 68 15.88 1.07 1.10
N TRP A 69 14.69 1.05 1.70
CA TRP A 69 14.52 1.10 3.15
C TRP A 69 14.63 -0.27 3.84
N GLY A 70 14.86 -1.36 3.11
CA GLY A 70 14.92 -2.71 3.68
C GLY A 70 13.57 -3.23 4.20
N ALA A 71 12.45 -2.57 3.87
CA ALA A 71 11.12 -2.89 4.37
C ALA A 71 10.40 -3.99 3.56
N GLN A 72 11.05 -4.53 2.52
CA GLN A 72 10.41 -5.50 1.63
C GLN A 72 9.91 -6.77 2.33
N ASP A 73 10.68 -7.28 3.31
CA ASP A 73 10.33 -8.52 4.02
C ASP A 73 9.20 -8.30 5.01
N VAL A 74 9.15 -7.12 5.64
CA VAL A 74 8.02 -6.69 6.47
C VAL A 74 6.72 -6.69 5.66
N VAL A 75 6.75 -6.16 4.43
CA VAL A 75 5.57 -6.15 3.55
C VAL A 75 5.16 -7.57 3.15
N ARG A 76 6.11 -8.42 2.74
CA ARG A 76 5.85 -9.83 2.40
C ARG A 76 5.20 -10.59 3.54
N GLN A 77 5.60 -10.30 4.78
CA GLN A 77 5.05 -10.93 5.97
C GLN A 77 3.66 -10.37 6.34
N LYS A 78 3.53 -9.04 6.43
CA LYS A 78 2.37 -8.39 7.03
C LYS A 78 1.18 -8.22 6.08
N LEU A 79 1.42 -7.95 4.80
CA LEU A 79 0.33 -7.70 3.84
C LEU A 79 -0.59 -8.93 3.71
N PRO A 80 -0.09 -10.17 3.52
CA PRO A 80 -0.94 -11.35 3.45
C PRO A 80 -1.75 -11.60 4.73
N GLN A 81 -1.19 -11.23 5.89
CA GLN A 81 -1.81 -11.42 7.21
C GLN A 81 -2.85 -10.35 7.56
N SER A 82 -2.94 -9.25 6.80
CA SER A 82 -3.89 -8.18 7.08
C SER A 82 -5.34 -8.68 7.11
N THR A 83 -6.07 -8.36 8.17
CA THR A 83 -7.50 -8.66 8.30
C THR A 83 -8.40 -7.55 7.76
N LYS A 84 -7.81 -6.40 7.39
CA LYS A 84 -8.52 -5.23 6.89
C LYS A 84 -8.69 -5.30 5.36
N PHE A 85 -9.72 -4.63 4.87
CA PHE A 85 -10.08 -4.59 3.45
C PHE A 85 -10.16 -3.14 2.95
N PRO A 86 -9.54 -2.81 1.80
CA PRO A 86 -9.71 -1.50 1.17
C PRO A 86 -11.14 -1.39 0.63
N LYS A 87 -11.92 -0.42 1.12
CA LYS A 87 -13.32 -0.26 0.72
C LYS A 87 -13.78 1.19 0.74
N MET A 88 -14.78 1.47 -0.07
CA MET A 88 -15.59 2.68 0.03
C MET A 88 -17.01 2.25 0.39
N ASP A 89 -17.51 2.74 1.52
CA ASP A 89 -18.87 2.47 1.98
C ASP A 89 -19.55 3.77 2.44
N THR A 90 -20.71 3.66 3.09
CA THR A 90 -21.48 4.82 3.57
C THR A 90 -20.76 5.64 4.64
N THR A 91 -19.74 5.07 5.29
CA THR A 91 -18.90 5.77 6.28
C THR A 91 -17.71 6.48 5.63
N GLY A 92 -17.52 6.27 4.33
CA GLY A 92 -16.48 6.89 3.53
C GLY A 92 -15.46 5.89 3.01
N ALA A 93 -14.31 6.45 2.66
CA ALA A 93 -13.22 5.75 2.03
C ALA A 93 -12.22 5.22 3.06
N ASN A 94 -12.06 3.90 3.11
CA ASN A 94 -11.20 3.21 4.06
C ASN A 94 -10.03 2.56 3.34
N ALA A 95 -8.83 3.09 3.58
CA ALA A 95 -7.57 2.49 3.14
C ALA A 95 -7.05 1.49 4.18
N VAL A 96 -6.28 0.50 3.73
CA VAL A 96 -5.53 -0.40 4.61
C VAL A 96 -4.13 0.18 4.82
N MET A 97 -3.69 0.25 6.08
CA MET A 97 -2.37 0.74 6.46
C MET A 97 -1.54 -0.43 6.97
N ILE A 98 -0.48 -0.80 6.26
CA ILE A 98 0.49 -1.81 6.70
C ILE A 98 1.71 -1.08 7.27
N PRO A 99 2.01 -1.20 8.58
CA PRO A 99 3.17 -0.55 9.18
C PRO A 99 4.47 -1.16 8.64
N LEU A 100 5.41 -0.31 8.23
CA LEU A 100 6.68 -0.71 7.62
C LEU A 100 7.80 -1.00 8.65
N ASP A 101 7.56 -0.74 9.93
CA ASP A 101 8.54 -0.90 11.03
C ASP A 101 9.89 -0.21 10.76
N ILE A 102 9.85 0.90 10.02
CA ILE A 102 11.00 1.77 9.82
C ILE A 102 11.06 2.74 10.99
N GLU A 103 12.22 2.81 11.66
CA GLU A 103 12.49 3.85 12.65
C GLU A 103 12.72 5.17 11.91
N LEU A 104 11.90 6.16 12.24
CA LEU A 104 12.10 7.53 11.78
C LEU A 104 12.70 8.29 12.95
N ASP A 105 13.84 8.93 12.72
CA ASP A 105 14.36 9.92 13.67
C ASP A 105 13.36 11.10 13.77
N ASP A 106 13.07 11.52 15.00
CA ASP A 106 12.11 12.60 15.33
C ASP A 106 12.62 14.01 14.95
#